data_AF-E9AJE6-F1
#
_entry.id   AF-E9AJE6-F1
#
_cell.length_a   1.000
_cell.length_b   1.000
_cell.length_c   1.000
_cell.angle_alpha   90.00
_cell.angle_beta   90.00
_cell.angle_gamma   90.00
#
_symmetry.space_group_name_H-M   'P 1'
#
loop_
_entity.id
_entity.type
_entity.pdbx_description
1 polymer ?
#
loop_
_entity_poly.entity_id
_entity_poly.type
_entity_poly.pdbx_seq_one_letter_code
_entity_poly.pdbx_strand_id
1 'polypeptide(L)'
;MDPSENFFGYHLLIDDFTAQVRALCALLKRKYGVTGRMGRVVLHGELFGAKYKHPLVPKSTKWCTLPNKKRIPIAGVEIQSEPFPQYSPELHYFAFDVKYSVSGDEEDVVLLPFDDFTEVCAQVPNLLYAKPLVRGTLDECLAFDVENFITPLPALLGLGNYPLEGNLAEGVVIRHVRRGDPAVESSGVSTIIKLRCSSFMELKHPGKQQELKATFLDTVRAGALQRVRRGKKVTVLADSMLPKLEAAANALLLNNVSEGRLSNVLSKIGREPLLTGEVTQEDVALMLAQDALKDFLKETDPVVLNTSLSFRKTLIRSVYFAAEELLQGEWNRMMDRLKASQAEIDAAIAAQEKAEAQ
;
A
#
# COMPACT_ATOMS: atom_id res chain seq x y z
N MET A 1 28.80 14.87 1.74
CA MET A 1 29.68 13.97 2.50
C MET A 1 31.04 13.98 1.84
N ASP A 2 32.11 13.94 2.63
CA ASP A 2 33.45 13.74 2.07
C ASP A 2 33.48 12.39 1.34
N PRO A 3 34.13 12.24 0.17
CA PRO A 3 34.13 10.98 -0.57
C PRO A 3 34.67 9.78 0.23
N SER A 4 35.53 10.02 1.22
CA SER A 4 36.13 9.00 2.09
C SER A 4 35.41 8.85 3.45
N GLU A 5 34.30 9.55 3.66
CA GLU A 5 33.46 9.40 4.84
C GLU A 5 32.69 8.07 4.79
N ASN A 6 32.86 7.19 5.76
CA ASN A 6 32.00 6.01 5.87
C ASN A 6 30.62 6.41 6.41
N PHE A 7 29.59 6.24 5.59
CA PHE A 7 28.20 6.40 6.00
C PHE A 7 27.39 5.14 5.64
N PHE A 8 27.31 4.19 6.58
CA PHE A 8 26.57 2.93 6.43
C PHE A 8 26.90 2.12 5.16
N GLY A 9 28.13 2.25 4.63
CA GLY A 9 28.57 1.51 3.45
C GLY A 9 27.89 1.90 2.13
N TYR A 10 27.30 3.10 2.02
CA TYR A 10 26.60 3.57 0.80
C TYR A 10 27.46 3.54 -0.46
N HIS A 11 28.80 3.53 -0.32
CA HIS A 11 29.74 3.37 -1.43
C HIS A 11 29.46 2.14 -2.29
N LEU A 12 28.84 1.10 -1.72
CA LEU A 12 28.39 -0.08 -2.46
C LEU A 12 27.40 0.26 -3.58
N LEU A 13 26.63 1.34 -3.42
CA LEU A 13 25.54 1.74 -4.31
C LEU A 13 25.90 2.93 -5.23
N ILE A 14 27.13 3.45 -5.16
CA ILE A 14 27.52 4.68 -5.90
C ILE A 14 27.39 4.51 -7.42
N ASP A 15 27.75 3.35 -7.96
CA ASP A 15 27.66 3.09 -9.40
C ASP A 15 26.19 3.09 -9.86
N ASP A 16 25.33 2.42 -9.08
CA ASP A 16 23.88 2.42 -9.30
C ASP A 16 23.31 3.84 -9.19
N PHE A 17 23.63 4.58 -8.13
CA PHE A 17 23.18 5.97 -7.95
C PHE A 17 23.63 6.87 -9.10
N THR A 18 24.86 6.69 -9.58
CA THR A 18 25.41 7.47 -10.69
C THR A 18 24.62 7.21 -11.97
N ALA A 19 24.35 5.94 -12.28
CA ALA A 19 23.54 5.58 -13.44
C ALA A 19 22.09 6.10 -13.31
N GLN A 20 21.48 5.94 -12.13
CA GLN A 20 20.11 6.36 -11.84
C GLN A 20 19.93 7.87 -11.92
N VAL A 21 20.81 8.67 -11.31
CA VAL A 21 20.72 10.14 -11.34
C VAL A 21 20.99 10.69 -12.75
N ARG A 22 21.86 10.04 -13.54
CA ARG A 22 22.05 10.41 -14.96
C ARG A 22 20.80 10.13 -15.79
N ALA A 23 20.19 8.96 -15.62
CA ALA A 23 18.94 8.61 -16.29
C ALA A 23 17.80 9.58 -15.89
N LEU A 24 17.65 9.84 -14.59
CA LEU A 24 16.70 10.82 -14.06
C LEU A 24 16.91 12.20 -14.69
N CYS A 25 18.16 12.69 -14.74
CA CYS A 25 18.47 13.96 -15.36
C CYS A 25 18.03 14.03 -16.83
N ALA A 26 18.28 12.97 -17.61
CA ALA A 26 17.89 12.91 -19.01
C ALA A 26 16.37 12.90 -19.19
N LEU A 27 15.65 12.16 -18.34
CA LEU A 27 14.18 12.10 -18.36
C LEU A 27 13.55 13.46 -18.04
N LEU A 28 14.05 14.16 -17.02
CA LEU A 28 13.57 15.49 -16.64
C LEU A 28 13.80 16.51 -17.74
N LYS A 29 15.00 16.52 -18.34
CA LYS A 29 15.29 17.40 -19.48
C LYS A 29 14.30 17.19 -20.63
N ARG A 30 14.04 15.93 -20.97
CA ARG A 30 13.10 15.58 -22.04
C ARG A 30 11.68 16.01 -21.71
N LYS A 31 11.20 15.69 -20.50
CA LYS A 31 9.81 15.98 -20.07
C LYS A 31 9.52 17.49 -20.00
N TYR A 32 10.48 18.29 -19.51
CA TYR A 32 10.32 19.74 -19.33
C TYR A 32 10.96 20.58 -20.46
N GLY A 33 11.38 19.96 -21.57
CA GLY A 33 11.91 20.68 -22.72
C GLY A 33 13.22 21.45 -22.43
N VAL A 34 13.99 21.04 -21.44
CA VAL A 34 15.26 21.71 -21.07
C VAL A 34 16.35 21.29 -22.05
N THR A 35 16.66 22.16 -23.00
CA THR A 35 17.70 21.95 -24.03
C THR A 35 19.12 22.18 -23.50
N GLY A 36 19.26 22.95 -22.42
CA GLY A 36 20.54 23.33 -21.83
C GLY A 36 21.03 22.44 -20.70
N ARG A 37 21.88 23.00 -19.84
CA ARG A 37 22.30 22.37 -18.58
C ARG A 37 21.12 22.36 -17.60
N MET A 38 21.00 21.28 -16.83
CA MET A 38 20.19 21.28 -15.62
C MET A 38 21.16 21.47 -14.46
N GLY A 39 21.15 22.66 -13.86
CA GLY A 39 22.17 23.09 -12.90
C GLY A 39 22.23 22.19 -11.67
N ARG A 40 21.06 21.80 -11.14
CA ARG A 40 20.95 20.96 -9.94
C ARG A 40 19.79 19.97 -10.08
N VAL A 41 20.03 18.71 -9.69
CA VAL A 41 18.99 17.70 -9.47
C VAL A 41 19.29 17.03 -8.15
N VAL A 42 18.29 16.90 -7.29
CA VAL A 42 18.39 16.23 -6.00
C VAL A 42 17.30 15.18 -5.92
N LEU A 43 17.74 13.91 -5.91
CA LEU A 43 16.90 12.75 -5.61
C LEU A 43 16.99 12.51 -4.10
N HIS A 44 15.88 12.73 -3.40
CA HIS A 44 15.74 12.45 -1.98
C HIS A 44 15.15 11.06 -1.77
N GLY A 45 15.64 10.38 -0.74
CA GLY A 45 15.27 9.00 -0.45
C GLY A 45 15.87 8.53 0.86
N GLU A 46 15.46 7.33 1.27
CA GLU A 46 15.92 6.68 2.48
C GLU A 46 16.97 5.61 2.14
N LEU A 47 18.12 5.65 2.80
CA LEU A 47 19.08 4.53 2.78
C LEU A 47 18.65 3.52 3.84
N PHE A 48 18.38 2.27 3.44
CA PHE A 48 17.79 1.27 4.33
C PHE A 48 18.33 -0.15 4.07
N GLY A 49 17.98 -1.10 4.95
CA GLY A 49 18.35 -2.51 4.81
C GLY A 49 19.55 -2.90 5.68
N ALA A 50 20.42 -3.76 5.16
CA ALA A 50 21.53 -4.39 5.88
C ALA A 50 21.13 -5.19 7.14
N LYS A 51 19.85 -5.51 7.30
CA LYS A 51 19.29 -6.22 8.46
C LYS A 51 18.04 -6.99 8.06
N TYR A 52 18.11 -8.32 8.15
CA TYR A 52 16.96 -9.22 8.04
C TYR A 52 17.21 -10.50 8.83
N LYS A 53 16.53 -10.66 9.97
CA LYS A 53 16.77 -11.72 10.94
C LYS A 53 15.84 -12.91 10.72
N HIS A 54 15.99 -13.59 9.58
CA HIS A 54 15.28 -14.85 9.31
C HIS A 54 16.31 -16.00 9.23
N PRO A 55 16.08 -17.17 9.87
CA PRO A 55 17.06 -18.27 9.90
C PRO A 55 17.52 -18.76 8.51
N LEU A 56 16.62 -18.69 7.52
CA LEU A 56 16.89 -19.09 6.14
C LEU A 56 17.42 -17.97 5.23
N VAL A 57 17.59 -16.75 5.76
CA VAL A 57 18.11 -15.61 4.98
C VAL A 57 19.49 -15.25 5.53
N PRO A 58 20.58 -15.55 4.79
CA PRO A 58 21.93 -15.21 5.23
C PRO A 58 22.15 -13.69 5.25
N LYS A 59 23.09 -13.24 6.09
CA LYS A 59 23.58 -11.86 6.07
C LYS A 59 24.33 -11.57 4.75
N SER A 60 24.43 -10.29 4.39
CA SER A 60 25.18 -9.88 3.20
C SER A 60 26.64 -10.32 3.24
N THR A 61 27.13 -10.86 2.13
CA THR A 61 28.55 -11.19 1.95
C THR A 61 29.33 -10.05 1.27
N LYS A 62 28.66 -8.94 0.93
CA LYS A 62 29.25 -7.82 0.20
C LYS A 62 30.11 -6.94 1.10
N TRP A 63 31.05 -6.27 0.46
CA TRP A 63 31.95 -5.30 1.08
C TRP A 63 31.94 -4.03 0.25
N CYS A 64 31.73 -2.87 0.87
CA CYS A 64 31.94 -1.60 0.21
C CYS A 64 33.43 -1.23 0.26
N THR A 65 33.90 -0.51 -0.76
CA THR A 65 35.27 0.02 -0.81
C THR A 65 35.21 1.53 -0.97
N LEU A 66 35.83 2.25 -0.04
CA LEU A 66 35.90 3.71 -0.09
C LEU A 66 37.03 4.15 -1.04
N PRO A 67 37.03 5.41 -1.52
CA PRO A 67 38.12 5.95 -2.35
C PRO A 67 39.51 5.83 -1.73
N ASN A 68 39.60 5.90 -0.39
CA ASN A 68 40.83 5.70 0.37
C ASN A 68 41.20 4.20 0.56
N LYS A 69 40.56 3.28 -0.16
CA LYS A 69 40.75 1.82 -0.12
C LYS A 69 40.32 1.13 1.18
N LYS A 70 39.72 1.85 2.15
CA LYS A 70 39.12 1.22 3.34
C LYS A 70 37.93 0.35 2.90
N ARG A 71 37.86 -0.88 3.42
CA ARG A 71 36.79 -1.84 3.14
C ARG A 71 35.89 -2.02 4.35
N ILE A 72 34.58 -2.12 4.12
CA ILE A 72 33.58 -2.22 5.19
C ILE A 72 32.59 -3.33 4.84
N PRO A 73 32.39 -4.32 5.73
CA PRO A 73 31.46 -5.42 5.47
C PRO A 73 30.02 -4.96 5.68
N ILE A 74 29.14 -5.26 4.72
CA ILE A 74 27.72 -4.89 4.82
C ILE A 74 27.02 -5.67 5.94
N ALA A 75 27.44 -6.91 6.22
CA ALA A 75 26.94 -7.70 7.36
C ALA A 75 27.12 -7.01 8.74
N GLY A 76 28.00 -6.02 8.85
CA GLY A 76 28.24 -5.24 10.06
C GLY A 76 27.57 -3.87 10.06
N VAL A 77 26.82 -3.50 9.02
CA VAL A 77 26.10 -2.24 8.94
C VAL A 77 24.79 -2.36 9.73
N GLU A 78 24.56 -1.42 10.64
CA GLU A 78 23.29 -1.27 11.36
C GLU A 78 22.79 0.17 11.21
N ILE A 79 21.84 0.38 10.29
CA ILE A 79 21.22 1.70 10.07
C ILE A 79 20.22 2.00 11.18
N GLN A 80 19.48 0.98 11.63
CA GLN A 80 18.48 1.07 12.68
C GLN A 80 18.57 -0.15 13.62
N SER A 81 18.46 0.08 14.92
CA SER A 81 18.57 -0.95 15.96
C SER A 81 17.24 -1.65 16.26
N GLU A 82 16.11 -1.05 15.86
CA GLU A 82 14.78 -1.57 16.13
C GLU A 82 14.55 -3.01 15.58
N PRO A 83 13.71 -3.82 16.24
CA PRO A 83 13.36 -5.17 15.79
C PRO A 83 12.49 -5.20 14.53
N PHE A 84 11.74 -4.13 14.25
CA PHE A 84 10.97 -3.92 13.03
C PHE A 84 10.86 -2.41 12.75
N PRO A 85 10.62 -2.00 11.51
CA PRO A 85 10.64 -2.83 10.29
C PRO A 85 12.04 -3.33 9.94
N GLN A 86 12.12 -4.56 9.43
CA GLN A 86 13.30 -5.13 8.78
C GLN A 86 12.99 -5.37 7.31
N TYR A 87 13.95 -5.04 6.44
CA TYR A 87 13.68 -4.91 5.01
C TYR A 87 14.42 -5.93 4.16
N SER A 88 15.74 -6.05 4.33
CA SER A 88 16.61 -6.90 3.52
C SER A 88 17.98 -7.07 4.16
N PRO A 89 18.68 -8.21 3.97
CA PRO A 89 20.08 -8.34 4.40
C PRO A 89 21.03 -7.44 3.59
N GLU A 90 20.60 -6.95 2.42
CA GLU A 90 21.37 -6.09 1.54
C GLU A 90 21.01 -4.61 1.73
N LEU A 91 21.92 -3.71 1.35
CA LEU A 91 21.73 -2.26 1.39
C LEU A 91 20.90 -1.79 0.18
N HIS A 92 19.96 -0.89 0.41
CA HIS A 92 19.04 -0.37 -0.61
C HIS A 92 18.76 1.12 -0.41
N TYR A 93 18.17 1.74 -1.43
CA TYR A 93 17.74 3.13 -1.42
C TYR A 93 16.31 3.25 -1.91
N PHE A 94 15.47 3.99 -1.18
CA PHE A 94 14.06 4.19 -1.51
C PHE A 94 13.77 5.67 -1.75
N ALA A 95 13.63 6.06 -3.01
CA ALA A 95 13.35 7.45 -3.38
C ALA A 95 11.95 7.89 -2.96
N PHE A 96 11.79 9.12 -2.49
CA PHE A 96 10.48 9.68 -2.12
C PHE A 96 10.24 11.11 -2.59
N ASP A 97 11.27 11.82 -3.07
CA ASP A 97 11.14 13.16 -3.62
C ASP A 97 12.22 13.43 -4.67
N VAL A 98 11.88 14.27 -5.65
CA VAL A 98 12.85 14.82 -6.59
C VAL A 98 12.64 16.31 -6.68
N LYS A 99 13.73 17.07 -6.57
CA LYS A 99 13.75 18.50 -6.87
C LYS A 99 14.80 18.80 -7.93
N TYR A 100 14.55 19.80 -8.75
CA TYR A 100 15.51 20.25 -9.76
C TYR A 100 15.54 21.77 -9.82
N SER A 101 16.65 22.30 -10.32
CA SER A 101 16.80 23.72 -10.65
C SER A 101 17.57 23.81 -11.96
N VAL A 102 17.08 24.65 -12.88
CA VAL A 102 17.66 24.79 -14.21
C VAL A 102 18.95 25.61 -14.11
N SER A 103 18.92 26.74 -13.39
CA SER A 103 20.10 27.58 -13.16
C SER A 103 21.14 26.89 -12.27
N GLY A 104 20.66 26.11 -11.30
CA GLY A 104 21.42 25.54 -10.21
C GLY A 104 21.29 26.28 -8.88
N ASP A 105 20.53 27.39 -8.83
CA ASP A 105 20.29 28.19 -7.63
C ASP A 105 19.20 27.59 -6.74
N GLU A 106 19.07 28.04 -5.48
CA GLU A 106 18.03 27.53 -4.58
C GLU A 106 16.67 28.23 -4.82
N GLU A 107 16.68 29.44 -5.40
CA GLU A 107 15.48 30.26 -5.63
C GLU A 107 14.57 29.72 -6.75
N ASP A 108 15.15 28.99 -7.72
CA ASP A 108 14.42 28.38 -8.85
C ASP A 108 14.23 26.86 -8.67
N VAL A 109 14.39 26.36 -7.44
CA VAL A 109 14.17 24.94 -7.14
C VAL A 109 12.69 24.59 -7.28
N VAL A 110 12.41 23.65 -8.18
CA VAL A 110 11.10 23.07 -8.40
C VAL A 110 11.07 21.67 -7.78
N LEU A 111 10.11 21.46 -6.87
CA LEU A 111 9.77 20.13 -6.37
C LEU A 111 8.83 19.45 -7.36
N LEU A 112 9.10 18.20 -7.72
CA LEU A 112 8.20 17.46 -8.60
C LEU A 112 6.85 17.19 -7.93
N PRO A 113 5.73 17.46 -8.62
CA PRO A 113 4.44 16.90 -8.26
C PRO A 113 4.51 15.36 -8.19
N PHE A 114 3.67 14.75 -7.36
CA PHE A 114 3.74 13.33 -7.08
C PHE A 114 3.57 12.47 -8.34
N ASP A 115 2.67 12.86 -9.24
CA ASP A 115 2.44 12.13 -10.49
C ASP A 115 3.68 12.14 -11.39
N ASP A 116 4.29 13.31 -11.57
CA ASP A 116 5.53 13.44 -12.34
C ASP A 116 6.69 12.69 -11.70
N PHE A 117 6.78 12.73 -10.36
CA PHE A 117 7.75 11.92 -9.61
C PHE A 117 7.58 10.43 -9.92
N THR A 118 6.36 9.90 -9.83
CA THR A 118 6.11 8.47 -10.09
C THR A 118 6.37 8.09 -11.55
N GLU A 119 5.94 8.92 -12.51
CA GLU A 119 6.13 8.69 -13.95
C GLU A 119 7.62 8.64 -14.32
N VAL A 120 8.40 9.57 -13.80
CA VAL A 120 9.84 9.66 -14.10
C VAL A 120 10.59 8.54 -13.38
N CYS A 121 10.34 8.31 -12.09
CA CYS A 121 11.00 7.24 -11.32
C CYS A 121 10.71 5.85 -11.89
N ALA A 122 9.50 5.61 -12.41
CA ALA A 122 9.14 4.33 -13.05
C ALA A 122 9.98 3.99 -14.29
N GLN A 123 10.59 4.99 -14.93
CA GLN A 123 11.46 4.82 -16.10
C GLN A 123 12.94 4.68 -15.74
N VAL A 124 13.32 4.87 -14.46
CA VAL A 124 14.71 4.72 -14.00
C VAL A 124 14.97 3.26 -13.63
N PRO A 125 15.91 2.56 -14.30
CA PRO A 125 16.18 1.15 -14.02
C PRO A 125 16.60 0.92 -12.56
N ASN A 126 16.03 -0.13 -11.96
CA ASN A 126 16.35 -0.62 -10.61
C ASN A 126 16.17 0.42 -9.48
N LEU A 127 15.48 1.54 -9.73
CA LEU A 127 15.17 2.52 -8.70
C LEU A 127 13.94 2.07 -7.91
N LEU A 128 14.11 1.86 -6.61
CA LEU A 128 12.96 1.74 -5.70
C LEU A 128 12.48 3.14 -5.32
N TYR A 129 11.17 3.35 -5.35
CA TYR A 129 10.58 4.64 -5.07
C TYR A 129 9.21 4.52 -4.41
N ALA A 130 8.79 5.61 -3.77
CA ALA A 130 7.50 5.75 -3.11
C ALA A 130 6.34 5.65 -4.11
N LYS A 131 5.44 4.69 -3.86
CA LYS A 131 4.20 4.51 -4.60
C LYS A 131 3.01 4.80 -3.69
N PRO A 132 1.87 5.23 -4.24
CA PRO A 132 0.70 5.50 -3.43
C PRO A 132 0.11 4.21 -2.88
N LEU A 133 0.00 4.11 -1.55
CA LEU A 133 -0.74 3.04 -0.86
C LEU A 133 -2.26 3.30 -0.94
N VAL A 134 -2.64 4.56 -0.87
CA VAL A 134 -4.00 5.11 -1.00
C VAL A 134 -3.86 6.44 -1.73
N ARG A 135 -4.86 6.79 -2.53
CA ARG A 135 -4.99 8.11 -3.14
C ARG A 135 -6.41 8.61 -3.02
N GLY A 136 -6.57 9.80 -2.47
CA GLY A 136 -7.87 10.42 -2.26
C GLY A 136 -7.75 11.77 -1.57
N THR A 137 -8.84 12.18 -0.94
CA THR A 137 -8.90 13.29 0.00
C THR A 137 -7.98 13.05 1.21
N LEU A 138 -7.67 14.12 1.95
CA LEU A 138 -6.88 14.00 3.18
C LEU A 138 -7.52 13.03 4.19
N ASP A 139 -8.84 13.07 4.35
CA ASP A 139 -9.56 12.17 5.26
C ASP A 139 -9.47 10.70 4.83
N GLU A 140 -9.57 10.41 3.53
CA GLU A 140 -9.38 9.05 3.02
C GLU A 140 -7.95 8.54 3.28
N CYS A 141 -6.93 9.39 3.09
CA CYS A 141 -5.55 9.04 3.40
C CYS A 141 -5.30 8.89 4.91
N LEU A 142 -5.89 9.74 5.75
CA LEU A 142 -5.78 9.68 7.22
C LEU A 142 -6.44 8.43 7.81
N ALA A 143 -7.43 7.86 7.11
CA ALA A 143 -8.13 6.66 7.53
C ALA A 143 -7.31 5.36 7.31
N PHE A 144 -6.14 5.43 6.65
CA PHE A 144 -5.27 4.28 6.41
C PHE A 144 -4.87 3.56 7.71
N ASP A 145 -4.90 2.23 7.69
CA ASP A 145 -4.65 1.39 8.86
C ASP A 145 -3.16 1.16 9.14
N VAL A 146 -2.48 2.17 9.69
CA VAL A 146 -1.07 2.06 10.05
C VAL A 146 -0.78 1.02 11.12
N GLU A 147 -1.72 0.73 12.02
CA GLU A 147 -1.51 -0.19 13.15
C GLU A 147 -1.28 -1.64 12.71
N ASN A 148 -1.91 -2.04 11.60
CA ASN A 148 -1.77 -3.39 11.04
C ASN A 148 -0.98 -3.41 9.72
N PHE A 149 -0.30 -2.31 9.38
CA PHE A 149 0.41 -2.21 8.11
C PHE A 149 1.76 -2.91 8.17
N ILE A 150 1.82 -4.13 7.64
CA ILE A 150 3.06 -4.88 7.43
C ILE A 150 3.85 -4.27 6.27
N THR A 151 5.15 -4.05 6.45
CA THR A 151 5.98 -3.49 5.38
C THR A 151 5.99 -4.42 4.15
N PRO A 152 5.69 -3.92 2.94
CA PRO A 152 5.70 -4.73 1.72
C PRO A 152 7.11 -4.90 1.13
N LEU A 153 8.09 -4.13 1.62
CA LEU A 153 9.43 -4.06 1.05
C LEU A 153 10.17 -5.41 1.03
N PRO A 154 10.13 -6.27 2.07
CA PRO A 154 10.77 -7.58 2.00
C PRO A 154 10.30 -8.42 0.81
N ALA A 155 8.99 -8.45 0.53
CA ALA A 155 8.44 -9.20 -0.59
C ALA A 155 8.93 -8.64 -1.93
N LEU A 156 8.91 -7.31 -2.08
CA LEU A 156 9.44 -6.60 -3.24
C LEU A 156 10.93 -6.84 -3.48
N LEU A 157 11.68 -7.15 -2.42
CA LEU A 157 13.11 -7.45 -2.45
C LEU A 157 13.41 -8.95 -2.52
N GLY A 158 12.43 -9.78 -2.90
CA GLY A 158 12.59 -11.22 -3.11
C GLY A 158 12.53 -12.07 -1.84
N LEU A 159 12.11 -11.51 -0.70
CA LEU A 159 12.07 -12.19 0.59
C LEU A 159 10.64 -12.61 1.02
N GLY A 160 9.68 -12.61 0.10
CA GLY A 160 8.26 -12.91 0.40
C GLY A 160 7.98 -14.32 0.93
N ASN A 161 8.93 -15.25 0.75
CA ASN A 161 8.88 -16.62 1.30
C ASN A 161 9.54 -16.76 2.68
N TYR A 162 10.12 -15.69 3.20
CA TYR A 162 10.83 -15.66 4.48
C TYR A 162 10.23 -14.60 5.41
N PRO A 163 8.90 -14.62 5.66
CA PRO A 163 8.24 -13.57 6.42
C PRO A 163 8.79 -13.49 7.84
N LEU A 164 8.92 -12.27 8.35
CA LEU A 164 9.17 -12.02 9.76
C LEU A 164 7.83 -11.73 10.45
N GLU A 165 7.60 -12.40 11.58
CA GLU A 165 6.42 -12.16 12.41
C GLU A 165 6.43 -10.72 12.95
N GLY A 166 5.28 -10.06 12.94
CA GLY A 166 5.14 -8.70 13.47
C GLY A 166 5.98 -7.63 12.77
N ASN A 167 6.41 -7.85 11.51
CA ASN A 167 7.24 -6.90 10.76
C ASN A 167 6.43 -5.70 10.24
N LEU A 168 5.85 -4.95 11.17
CA LEU A 168 5.08 -3.73 10.90
C LEU A 168 5.99 -2.67 10.28
N ALA A 169 5.46 -1.94 9.31
CA ALA A 169 6.08 -0.71 8.84
C ALA A 169 6.09 0.32 9.98
N GLU A 170 7.08 1.23 9.97
CA GLU A 170 7.08 2.38 10.88
C GLU A 170 5.78 3.18 10.76
N GLY A 171 5.27 3.33 9.54
CA GLY A 171 4.12 4.16 9.24
C GLY A 171 3.98 4.53 7.78
N VAL A 172 3.28 5.63 7.53
CA VAL A 172 3.08 6.21 6.19
C VAL A 172 3.33 7.71 6.21
N VAL A 173 3.70 8.24 5.04
CA VAL A 173 3.75 9.68 4.77
C VAL A 173 2.55 10.03 3.90
N ILE A 174 1.79 11.05 4.30
CA ILE A 174 0.67 11.59 3.55
C ILE A 174 1.07 12.97 3.06
N ARG A 175 0.86 13.24 1.76
CA ARG A 175 1.22 14.52 1.14
C ARG A 175 0.19 14.94 0.10
N HIS A 176 0.06 16.24 -0.13
CA HIS A 176 -0.66 16.73 -1.30
C HIS A 176 0.11 16.36 -2.57
N VAL A 177 -0.60 15.85 -3.59
CA VAL A 177 0.00 15.42 -4.87
C VAL A 177 0.65 16.56 -5.68
N ARG A 178 0.43 17.82 -5.27
CA ARG A 178 0.95 19.06 -5.87
C ARG A 178 1.75 19.87 -4.84
N ARG A 179 2.26 19.23 -3.78
CA ARG A 179 3.18 19.88 -2.84
C ARG A 179 4.34 20.50 -3.63
N GLY A 180 4.70 21.74 -3.34
CA GLY A 180 5.68 22.54 -4.06
C GLY A 180 5.12 23.39 -5.21
N ASP A 181 3.85 23.20 -5.59
CA ASP A 181 3.15 24.09 -6.53
C ASP A 181 2.88 25.44 -5.83
N PRO A 182 3.26 26.60 -6.42
CA PRO A 182 3.01 27.92 -5.84
C PRO A 182 1.55 28.16 -5.42
N ALA A 183 0.58 27.59 -6.16
CA ALA A 183 -0.83 27.71 -5.82
C ALA A 183 -1.18 26.98 -4.50
N VAL A 184 -0.54 25.85 -4.22
CA VAL A 184 -0.71 25.09 -2.97
C VAL A 184 0.06 25.76 -1.83
N GLU A 185 1.32 26.14 -2.09
CA GLU A 185 2.20 26.75 -1.07
C GLU A 185 1.74 28.14 -0.66
N SER A 186 0.99 28.86 -1.50
CA SER A 186 0.42 30.19 -1.17
C SER A 186 -0.46 30.21 0.08
N SER A 187 -1.00 29.05 0.48
CA SER A 187 -1.77 28.90 1.72
C SER A 187 -0.91 28.99 2.99
N GLY A 188 0.41 28.84 2.89
CA GLY A 188 1.36 28.86 4.01
C GLY A 188 1.26 27.63 4.94
N VAL A 189 0.47 26.62 4.58
CA VAL A 189 0.27 25.40 5.40
C VAL A 189 1.13 24.26 4.84
N SER A 190 1.90 23.60 5.71
CA SER A 190 2.65 22.39 5.31
C SER A 190 1.70 21.29 4.87
N THR A 191 1.84 20.83 3.62
CA THR A 191 0.99 19.79 3.03
C THR A 191 1.64 18.40 3.05
N ILE A 192 2.44 18.11 4.07
CA ILE A 192 3.06 16.80 4.30
C ILE A 192 3.01 16.44 5.79
N ILE A 193 2.52 15.23 6.10
CA ILE A 193 2.37 14.70 7.45
C ILE A 193 2.80 13.24 7.49
N LYS A 194 3.11 12.73 8.69
CA LYS A 194 3.44 11.33 8.93
C LYS A 194 2.50 10.72 9.97
N LEU A 195 2.06 9.49 9.70
CA LEU A 195 1.36 8.65 10.67
C LEU A 195 2.24 7.43 10.96
N ARG A 196 2.47 7.13 12.24
CA ARG A 196 3.30 5.99 12.66
C ARG A 196 2.47 5.00 13.45
N CYS A 197 2.75 3.70 13.33
CA CYS A 197 2.06 2.70 14.14
C CYS A 197 2.47 2.84 15.62
N SER A 198 1.53 2.57 16.52
CA SER A 198 1.77 2.69 17.97
C SER A 198 2.90 1.78 18.42
N SER A 199 2.95 0.53 17.93
CA SER A 199 4.01 -0.43 18.24
C SER A 199 5.42 0.09 17.93
N PHE A 200 5.59 0.86 16.85
CA PHE A 200 6.89 1.46 16.53
C PHE A 200 7.19 2.68 17.41
N MET A 201 6.20 3.53 17.71
CA MET A 201 6.38 4.67 18.60
C MET A 201 6.80 4.25 20.01
N GLU A 202 6.27 3.12 20.50
CA GLU A 202 6.62 2.55 21.80
C GLU A 202 8.11 2.17 21.88
N LEU A 203 8.69 1.65 20.79
CA LEU A 203 10.12 1.33 20.72
C LEU A 203 11.00 2.59 20.86
N LYS A 204 10.54 3.73 20.32
CA LYS A 204 11.26 5.01 20.38
C LYS A 204 11.04 5.76 21.70
N HIS A 205 9.90 5.54 22.37
CA HIS A 205 9.50 6.25 23.59
C HIS A 205 8.91 5.29 24.64
N PRO A 206 9.77 4.49 25.33
CA PRO A 206 9.32 3.57 26.36
C PRO A 206 8.52 4.28 27.46
N GLY A 207 7.37 3.74 27.87
CA GLY A 207 6.55 4.26 28.98
C GLY A 207 5.47 5.29 28.61
N LYS A 208 5.39 5.76 27.36
CA LYS A 208 4.33 6.70 26.89
C LYS A 208 3.13 6.00 26.22
N GLN A 209 2.91 4.73 26.52
CA GLN A 209 1.98 3.83 25.81
C GLN A 209 0.52 4.31 25.79
N GLN A 210 -0.02 4.69 26.94
CA GLN A 210 -1.42 5.14 27.04
C GLN A 210 -1.63 6.53 26.44
N GLU A 211 -0.68 7.43 26.62
CA GLU A 211 -0.77 8.81 26.14
C GLU A 211 -0.73 8.87 24.61
N LEU A 212 0.18 8.11 23.97
CA LEU A 212 0.36 8.09 22.51
C LEU A 212 -0.77 7.35 21.77
N LYS A 213 -1.34 6.29 22.35
CA LYS A 213 -2.53 5.62 21.79
C LYS A 213 -3.77 6.51 21.88
N ALA A 214 -4.00 7.13 23.04
CA ALA A 214 -5.23 7.87 23.30
C ALA A 214 -5.36 9.24 22.60
N THR A 215 -4.27 9.92 22.25
CA THR A 215 -4.37 11.35 21.89
C THR A 215 -4.45 11.66 20.40
N PHE A 216 -3.78 10.89 19.51
CA PHE A 216 -3.65 11.30 18.10
C PHE A 216 -4.25 10.32 17.10
N LEU A 217 -3.88 9.04 17.17
CA LEU A 217 -4.36 8.04 16.22
C LEU A 217 -5.86 7.77 16.38
N ASP A 218 -6.32 7.51 17.60
CA ASP A 218 -7.73 7.18 17.82
C ASP A 218 -8.63 8.37 17.47
N THR A 219 -8.29 9.60 17.88
CA THR A 219 -9.14 10.77 17.62
C THR A 219 -9.12 11.22 16.16
N VAL A 220 -7.95 11.33 15.53
CA VAL A 220 -7.82 11.81 14.15
C VAL A 220 -8.31 10.76 13.16
N ARG A 221 -7.93 9.49 13.36
CA ARG A 221 -8.35 8.40 12.48
C ARG A 221 -9.82 8.05 12.70
N ALA A 222 -10.34 8.00 13.92
CA ALA A 222 -11.78 7.78 14.12
C ALA A 222 -12.60 8.94 13.54
N GLY A 223 -12.14 10.19 13.69
CA GLY A 223 -12.76 11.34 13.05
C GLY A 223 -12.74 11.26 11.52
N ALA A 224 -11.60 10.89 10.93
CA ALA A 224 -11.47 10.68 9.50
C ALA A 224 -12.37 9.53 9.02
N LEU A 225 -12.35 8.39 9.72
CA LEU A 225 -13.23 7.24 9.44
C LEU A 225 -14.72 7.63 9.55
N GLN A 226 -15.12 8.45 10.51
CA GLN A 226 -16.50 8.94 10.61
C GLN A 226 -16.89 9.82 9.42
N ARG A 227 -16.00 10.71 8.96
CA ARG A 227 -16.24 11.58 7.80
C ARG A 227 -16.27 10.79 6.49
N VAL A 228 -15.41 9.79 6.36
CA VAL A 228 -15.32 8.86 5.22
C VAL A 228 -16.55 7.93 5.16
N ARG A 229 -16.97 7.36 6.30
CA ARG A 229 -18.15 6.48 6.41
C ARG A 229 -19.49 7.14 6.05
N ARG A 230 -19.57 8.47 5.96
CA ARG A 230 -20.73 9.20 5.42
C ARG A 230 -20.82 9.19 3.89
N GLY A 231 -20.06 8.35 3.18
CA GLY A 231 -20.36 8.06 1.77
C GLY A 231 -19.32 7.33 0.91
N LYS A 232 -18.08 7.08 1.34
CA LYS A 232 -17.06 6.35 0.55
C LYS A 232 -16.09 5.58 1.46
N LYS A 233 -15.77 4.31 1.19
CA LYS A 233 -14.72 3.54 1.91
C LYS A 233 -13.38 3.77 1.20
N VAL A 234 -12.27 3.81 1.94
CA VAL A 234 -10.92 4.08 1.40
C VAL A 234 -10.46 2.91 0.52
N THR A 235 -10.32 3.12 -0.79
CA THR A 235 -9.73 2.13 -1.69
C THR A 235 -8.21 2.05 -1.46
N VAL A 236 -7.74 0.94 -0.91
CA VAL A 236 -6.31 0.64 -0.83
C VAL A 236 -5.82 0.22 -2.20
N LEU A 237 -4.88 0.96 -2.78
CA LEU A 237 -4.27 0.65 -4.07
C LEU A 237 -3.22 -0.46 -3.88
N ALA A 238 -3.68 -1.67 -3.56
CA ALA A 238 -2.81 -2.84 -3.36
C ALA A 238 -1.96 -3.16 -4.61
N ASP A 239 -2.50 -2.88 -5.81
CA ASP A 239 -1.88 -3.18 -7.10
C ASP A 239 -0.57 -2.42 -7.36
N SER A 240 -0.41 -1.22 -6.79
CA SER A 240 0.73 -0.37 -7.10
C SER A 240 2.05 -0.95 -6.56
N MET A 241 1.97 -1.75 -5.50
CA MET A 241 3.11 -2.32 -4.77
C MET A 241 3.45 -3.75 -5.22
N LEU A 242 2.82 -4.26 -6.28
CA LEU A 242 3.07 -5.60 -6.80
C LEU A 242 4.01 -5.55 -8.01
N PRO A 243 4.95 -6.51 -8.16
CA PRO A 243 5.59 -6.81 -9.43
C PRO A 243 4.55 -6.97 -10.55
N LYS A 244 4.89 -6.63 -11.81
CA LYS A 244 3.92 -6.57 -12.93
C LYS A 244 3.08 -7.83 -13.09
N LEU A 245 3.66 -9.01 -12.88
CA LEU A 245 2.98 -10.29 -12.94
C LEU A 245 1.95 -10.46 -11.81
N GLU A 246 2.35 -10.08 -10.59
CA GLU A 246 1.50 -10.14 -9.40
C GLU A 246 0.34 -9.13 -9.50
N ALA A 247 0.58 -7.93 -10.04
CA ALA A 247 -0.48 -6.96 -10.31
C ALA A 247 -1.49 -7.47 -11.35
N ALA A 248 -1.01 -8.10 -12.44
CA ALA A 248 -1.89 -8.69 -13.46
C ALA A 248 -2.72 -9.85 -12.89
N ALA A 249 -2.11 -10.71 -12.07
CA ALA A 249 -2.82 -11.79 -11.39
C ALA A 249 -3.90 -11.26 -10.43
N ASN A 250 -3.61 -10.19 -9.68
CA ASN A 250 -4.60 -9.57 -8.80
C ASN A 250 -5.77 -8.99 -9.61
N ALA A 251 -5.51 -8.25 -10.69
CA ALA A 251 -6.56 -7.72 -11.56
C ALA A 251 -7.48 -8.83 -12.14
N LEU A 252 -6.89 -9.95 -12.58
CA LEU A 252 -7.67 -11.11 -13.05
C LEU A 252 -8.53 -11.75 -11.95
N LEU A 253 -8.02 -11.84 -10.72
CA LEU A 253 -8.80 -12.29 -9.58
C LEU A 253 -9.95 -11.33 -9.27
N LEU A 254 -9.69 -10.01 -9.27
CA LEU A 254 -10.71 -9.01 -8.97
C LEU A 254 -11.81 -8.97 -10.04
N ASN A 255 -11.51 -9.24 -11.31
CA ASN A 255 -12.51 -9.39 -12.37
C ASN A 255 -13.50 -10.55 -12.13
N ASN A 256 -13.13 -11.52 -11.28
CA ASN A 256 -14.07 -12.58 -10.90
C ASN A 256 -15.13 -12.10 -9.89
N VAL A 257 -14.91 -10.98 -9.19
CA VAL A 257 -15.91 -10.39 -8.29
C VAL A 257 -16.92 -9.59 -9.13
N SER A 258 -18.12 -10.16 -9.32
CA SER A 258 -19.16 -9.58 -10.19
C SER A 258 -20.56 -9.75 -9.61
N GLU A 259 -21.49 -8.92 -10.06
CA GLU A 259 -22.92 -9.01 -9.68
C GLU A 259 -23.52 -10.38 -10.01
N GLY A 260 -23.10 -10.99 -11.13
CA GLY A 260 -23.54 -12.33 -11.52
C GLY A 260 -23.13 -13.40 -10.48
N ARG A 261 -21.89 -13.34 -9.98
CA ARG A 261 -21.46 -14.25 -8.90
C ARG A 261 -22.17 -13.96 -7.58
N LEU A 262 -22.37 -12.68 -7.25
CA LEU A 262 -23.13 -12.30 -6.06
C LEU A 262 -24.54 -12.92 -6.11
N SER A 263 -25.24 -12.81 -7.25
CA SER A 263 -26.54 -13.44 -7.44
C SER A 263 -26.49 -14.96 -7.24
N ASN A 264 -25.45 -15.63 -7.73
CA ASN A 264 -25.29 -17.08 -7.56
C ASN A 264 -25.06 -17.47 -6.09
N VAL A 265 -24.27 -16.69 -5.35
CA VAL A 265 -24.02 -16.91 -3.92
C VAL A 265 -25.31 -16.73 -3.13
N LEU A 266 -26.04 -15.63 -3.37
CA LEU A 266 -27.32 -15.36 -2.73
C LEU A 266 -28.36 -16.45 -3.02
N SER A 267 -28.41 -16.95 -4.25
CA SER A 267 -29.30 -18.06 -4.62
C SER A 267 -29.00 -19.35 -3.87
N LYS A 268 -27.75 -19.61 -3.48
CA LYS A 268 -27.35 -20.79 -2.69
C LYS A 268 -27.69 -20.65 -1.22
N ILE A 269 -27.64 -19.42 -0.68
CA ILE A 269 -28.01 -19.11 0.71
C ILE A 269 -29.52 -19.22 0.90
N GLY A 270 -30.29 -18.71 -0.07
CA GLY A 270 -31.75 -18.61 0.07
C GLY A 270 -32.17 -17.37 0.85
N ARG A 271 -33.50 -17.14 0.94
CA ARG A 271 -34.07 -15.91 1.49
C ARG A 271 -34.14 -15.92 3.01
N GLU A 272 -34.55 -17.05 3.58
CA GLU A 272 -34.83 -17.19 5.01
C GLU A 272 -33.58 -16.89 5.87
N PRO A 273 -32.38 -17.46 5.60
CA PRO A 273 -31.19 -17.17 6.42
C PRO A 273 -30.75 -15.70 6.38
N LEU A 274 -31.03 -14.99 5.28
CA LEU A 274 -30.73 -13.56 5.14
C LEU A 274 -31.72 -12.68 5.92
N LEU A 275 -33.00 -13.07 5.94
CA LEU A 275 -34.05 -12.32 6.63
C LEU A 275 -34.05 -12.56 8.14
N THR A 276 -33.70 -13.77 8.59
CA THR A 276 -33.56 -14.10 10.02
C THR A 276 -32.28 -13.54 10.63
N GLY A 277 -31.32 -13.14 9.80
CA GLY A 277 -30.01 -12.66 10.23
C GLY A 277 -29.05 -13.79 10.63
N GLU A 278 -29.37 -15.05 10.33
CA GLU A 278 -28.46 -16.18 10.48
C GLU A 278 -27.21 -16.02 9.60
N VAL A 279 -27.38 -15.44 8.41
CA VAL A 279 -26.28 -15.08 7.50
C VAL A 279 -26.15 -13.56 7.46
N THR A 280 -24.99 -13.06 7.90
CA THR A 280 -24.70 -11.63 7.92
C THR A 280 -24.15 -11.13 6.58
N GLN A 281 -24.09 -9.81 6.42
CA GLN A 281 -23.44 -9.18 5.27
C GLN A 281 -21.96 -9.62 5.13
N GLU A 282 -21.26 -9.77 6.25
CA GLU A 282 -19.85 -10.19 6.28
C GLU A 282 -19.69 -11.64 5.81
N ASP A 283 -20.63 -12.51 6.16
CA ASP A 283 -20.66 -13.90 5.70
C ASP A 283 -20.89 -13.98 4.18
N VAL A 284 -21.79 -13.17 3.63
CA VAL A 284 -22.02 -13.11 2.18
C VAL A 284 -20.78 -12.61 1.44
N ALA A 285 -20.10 -11.59 1.96
CA ALA A 285 -18.85 -11.10 1.39
C ALA A 285 -17.76 -12.18 1.40
N LEU A 286 -17.66 -12.94 2.50
CA LEU A 286 -16.72 -14.07 2.60
C LEU A 286 -17.06 -15.18 1.59
N MET A 287 -18.32 -15.57 1.46
CA MET A 287 -18.75 -16.59 0.50
C MET A 287 -18.51 -16.16 -0.94
N LEU A 288 -18.76 -14.89 -1.27
CA LEU A 288 -18.45 -14.32 -2.59
C LEU A 288 -16.95 -14.34 -2.88
N ALA A 289 -16.14 -13.92 -1.92
CA ALA A 289 -14.68 -13.95 -2.05
C ALA A 289 -14.16 -15.37 -2.25
N GLN A 290 -14.71 -16.36 -1.52
CA GLN A 290 -14.38 -17.76 -1.67
C GLN A 290 -14.78 -18.33 -3.04
N ASP A 291 -15.98 -18.01 -3.54
CA ASP A 291 -16.45 -18.46 -4.87
C ASP A 291 -15.56 -17.89 -5.98
N ALA A 292 -15.28 -16.58 -5.94
CA ALA A 292 -14.40 -15.93 -6.90
C ALA A 292 -12.97 -16.48 -6.86
N LEU A 293 -12.40 -16.69 -5.67
CA LEU A 293 -11.07 -17.26 -5.50
C LEU A 293 -11.01 -18.71 -5.98
N LYS A 294 -12.01 -19.52 -5.68
CA LYS A 294 -12.07 -20.92 -6.09
C LYS A 294 -12.04 -21.07 -7.61
N ASP A 295 -12.79 -20.24 -8.32
CA ASP A 295 -12.79 -20.27 -9.79
C ASP A 295 -11.51 -19.70 -10.38
N PHE A 296 -10.99 -18.60 -9.84
CA PHE A 296 -9.68 -18.09 -10.22
C PHE A 296 -8.62 -19.19 -10.13
N LEU A 297 -8.57 -19.95 -9.03
CA LEU A 297 -7.59 -21.03 -8.84
C LEU A 297 -7.74 -22.20 -9.83
N LYS A 298 -8.90 -22.38 -10.49
CA LYS A 298 -9.06 -23.42 -11.54
C LYS A 298 -8.41 -23.04 -12.86
N GLU A 299 -8.45 -21.75 -13.19
CA GLU A 299 -8.03 -21.22 -14.49
C GLU A 299 -6.65 -20.53 -14.44
N THR A 300 -6.12 -20.35 -13.24
CA THR A 300 -4.87 -19.62 -13.00
C THR A 300 -3.64 -20.44 -13.41
N ASP A 301 -2.70 -19.76 -14.07
CA ASP A 301 -1.40 -20.32 -14.44
C ASP A 301 -0.62 -20.82 -13.19
N PRO A 302 -0.01 -22.03 -13.24
CA PRO A 302 0.84 -22.54 -12.15
C PRO A 302 1.91 -21.56 -11.66
N VAL A 303 2.41 -20.66 -12.52
CA VAL A 303 3.37 -19.61 -12.16
C VAL A 303 2.80 -18.68 -11.09
N VAL A 304 1.51 -18.34 -11.15
CA VAL A 304 0.83 -17.51 -10.15
C VAL A 304 0.58 -18.30 -8.85
N LEU A 305 0.32 -19.61 -8.94
CA LEU A 305 0.18 -20.48 -7.78
C LEU A 305 1.49 -20.67 -7.00
N ASN A 306 2.63 -20.59 -7.71
CA ASN A 306 3.99 -20.71 -7.16
C ASN A 306 4.57 -19.39 -6.64
N THR A 307 3.76 -18.33 -6.56
CA THR A 307 4.16 -17.04 -6.01
C THR A 307 4.38 -17.06 -4.49
N SER A 308 4.98 -15.98 -3.99
CA SER A 308 5.33 -15.87 -2.58
C SER A 308 4.13 -16.04 -1.65
N LEU A 309 4.35 -16.59 -0.46
CA LEU A 309 3.28 -16.71 0.55
C LEU A 309 2.66 -15.35 0.89
N SER A 310 3.49 -14.30 0.98
CA SER A 310 3.01 -12.94 1.22
C SER A 310 2.08 -12.42 0.12
N PHE A 311 2.36 -12.73 -1.14
CA PHE A 311 1.52 -12.33 -2.25
C PHE A 311 0.20 -13.11 -2.27
N ARG A 312 0.23 -14.43 -2.02
CA ARG A 312 -1.00 -15.23 -1.91
C ARG A 312 -1.94 -14.72 -0.81
N LYS A 313 -1.41 -14.29 0.34
CA LYS A 313 -2.20 -13.61 1.39
C LYS A 313 -2.78 -12.28 0.92
N THR A 314 -2.02 -11.53 0.12
CA THR A 314 -2.47 -10.25 -0.47
C THR A 314 -3.62 -10.46 -1.46
N LEU A 315 -3.57 -11.49 -2.31
CA LEU A 315 -4.66 -11.86 -3.22
C LEU A 315 -5.95 -12.16 -2.46
N ILE A 316 -5.87 -13.01 -1.42
CA ILE A 316 -7.02 -13.35 -0.56
C ILE A 316 -7.63 -12.09 0.07
N ARG A 317 -6.80 -11.18 0.56
CA ARG A 317 -7.28 -9.95 1.18
C ARG A 317 -7.93 -9.01 0.15
N SER A 318 -7.34 -8.91 -1.04
CA SER A 318 -7.83 -8.02 -2.10
C SER A 318 -9.19 -8.48 -2.64
N VAL A 319 -9.37 -9.78 -2.89
CA VAL A 319 -10.66 -10.32 -3.35
C VAL A 319 -11.75 -10.18 -2.28
N TYR A 320 -11.41 -10.34 -1.00
CA TYR A 320 -12.36 -10.10 0.09
C TYR A 320 -12.82 -8.63 0.14
N PHE A 321 -11.91 -7.68 0.01
CA PHE A 321 -12.27 -6.26 0.00
C PHE A 321 -13.13 -5.87 -1.21
N ALA A 322 -12.82 -6.41 -2.40
CA ALA A 322 -13.66 -6.19 -3.58
C ALA A 322 -15.06 -6.79 -3.41
N ALA A 323 -15.17 -7.96 -2.77
CA ALA A 323 -16.46 -8.60 -2.47
C ALA A 323 -17.28 -7.78 -1.47
N GLU A 324 -16.65 -7.28 -0.40
CA GLU A 324 -17.27 -6.35 0.55
C GLU A 324 -17.78 -5.09 -0.16
N GLU A 325 -16.97 -4.47 -1.02
CA GLU A 325 -17.29 -3.22 -1.70
C GLU A 325 -18.51 -3.37 -2.63
N LEU A 326 -18.50 -4.42 -3.46
CA LEU A 326 -19.64 -4.75 -4.33
C LEU A 326 -20.90 -4.99 -3.50
N LEU A 327 -20.79 -5.80 -2.44
CA LEU A 327 -21.94 -6.12 -1.60
C LEU A 327 -22.49 -4.87 -0.90
N GLN A 328 -21.63 -3.98 -0.42
CA GLN A 328 -22.05 -2.75 0.25
C GLN A 328 -22.85 -1.83 -0.69
N GLY A 329 -22.51 -1.79 -1.99
CA GLY A 329 -23.28 -1.05 -2.99
C GLY A 329 -24.69 -1.60 -3.22
N GLU A 330 -24.87 -2.92 -3.09
CA GLU A 330 -26.11 -3.62 -3.44
C GLU A 330 -26.94 -4.09 -2.24
N TRP A 331 -26.38 -4.11 -1.03
CA TRP A 331 -26.99 -4.74 0.15
C TRP A 331 -28.37 -4.20 0.51
N ASN A 332 -28.52 -2.89 0.65
CA ASN A 332 -29.80 -2.29 1.04
C ASN A 332 -30.87 -2.56 -0.01
N ARG A 333 -30.53 -2.39 -1.30
CA ARG A 333 -31.43 -2.67 -2.42
C ARG A 333 -31.88 -4.13 -2.43
N MET A 334 -30.97 -5.05 -2.14
CA MET A 334 -31.24 -6.48 -2.06
C MET A 334 -32.19 -6.81 -0.90
N MET A 335 -31.88 -6.32 0.31
CA MET A 335 -32.69 -6.58 1.50
C MET A 335 -34.10 -6.01 1.37
N ASP A 336 -34.25 -4.84 0.75
CA ASP A 336 -35.56 -4.25 0.47
C ASP A 336 -36.38 -5.13 -0.49
N ARG A 337 -35.76 -5.64 -1.56
CA ARG A 337 -36.42 -6.57 -2.50
C ARG A 337 -36.82 -7.89 -1.84
N LEU A 338 -35.96 -8.45 -0.99
CA LEU A 338 -36.24 -9.70 -0.29
C LEU A 338 -37.43 -9.55 0.67
N LYS A 339 -37.46 -8.46 1.45
CA LYS A 339 -38.57 -8.13 2.36
C LYS A 339 -39.88 -7.90 1.61
N ALA A 340 -39.85 -7.15 0.51
CA ALA A 340 -41.02 -6.92 -0.33
C ALA A 340 -41.58 -8.24 -0.89
N SER A 341 -40.71 -9.11 -1.43
CA SER A 341 -41.15 -10.40 -1.95
C SER A 341 -41.66 -11.35 -0.86
N GLN A 342 -41.10 -11.31 0.36
CA GLN A 342 -41.62 -12.09 1.48
C GLN A 342 -43.01 -11.59 1.90
N ALA A 343 -43.22 -10.28 1.97
CA ALA A 343 -44.53 -9.71 2.30
C ALA A 343 -45.62 -10.08 1.28
N GLU A 344 -45.27 -10.16 -0.01
CA GLU A 344 -46.18 -10.65 -1.06
C GLU A 344 -46.55 -12.13 -0.87
N ILE A 345 -45.58 -12.97 -0.50
CA ILE A 345 -45.80 -14.40 -0.22
C ILE A 345 -46.70 -14.56 1.01
N ASP A 346 -46.39 -13.87 2.10
CA ASP A 346 -47.18 -13.93 3.34
C ASP A 346 -48.62 -13.46 3.10
N ALA A 347 -48.81 -12.41 2.30
CA ALA A 347 -50.13 -11.93 1.90
C ALA A 347 -50.90 -12.95 1.05
N ALA A 348 -50.23 -13.64 0.13
CA ALA A 348 -50.83 -14.69 -0.70
C ALA A 348 -51.25 -15.91 0.15
N ILE A 349 -50.41 -16.33 1.10
CA ILE A 349 -50.72 -17.41 2.04
C ILE A 349 -51.94 -17.03 2.89
N ALA A 350 -51.94 -15.83 3.50
CA ALA A 350 -53.06 -15.36 4.31
C ALA A 350 -54.38 -15.25 3.51
N ALA A 351 -54.30 -14.86 2.23
CA ALA A 351 -55.47 -14.81 1.35
C ALA A 351 -56.00 -16.21 1.02
N GLN A 352 -55.11 -17.19 0.83
CA GLN A 352 -55.49 -18.58 0.57
C GLN A 352 -56.11 -19.25 1.80
N GLU A 353 -55.51 -19.09 2.98
CA GLU A 353 -56.06 -19.60 4.25
C GLU A 353 -57.47 -19.03 4.53
N LYS A 354 -57.68 -17.75 4.19
CA LYS A 354 -58.99 -17.10 4.34
C LYS A 354 -60.02 -17.63 3.33
N ALA A 355 -59.60 -18.07 2.15
CA ALA A 355 -60.46 -18.66 1.13
C ALA A 355 -60.81 -20.13 1.45
N GLU A 356 -59.93 -20.89 2.10
CA GLU A 356 -60.19 -22.27 2.53
C GLU A 356 -61.05 -22.35 3.81
N ALA A 357 -61.16 -21.25 4.57
CA ALA A 357 -62.00 -21.14 5.76
C ALA A 357 -63.45 -20.67 5.49
N GLN A 358 -63.79 -20.37 4.22
CA GLN A 358 -65.14 -20.03 3.75
C GLN A 358 -65.75 -21.20 2.98
#